data_AF-A0A5N5HBB7-F1
#
_entry.id   AF-A0A5N5HBB7-F1
#
_cell.length_a   1.000
_cell.length_b   1.000
_cell.length_c   1.000
_cell.angle_alpha   90.00
_cell.angle_beta   90.00
_cell.angle_gamma   90.00
#
_symmetry.space_group_name_H-M   'P 1'
#
loop_
_entity.id
_entity.type
_entity.pdbx_description
1 polymer ?
#
loop_
_entity_poly.entity_id
_entity_poly.type
_entity_poly.pdbx_seq_one_letter_code
_entity_poly.pdbx_strand_id
1 'polypeptide(L)'
;MNTTKLMTTHFLLFQLSLISFFFLFHPTPTVGSPSNDTYFIRTSCGTTLYPDVCYTSLSRYASAVQNNPAHLAKVAIGVSLARARRLADYFSNISRQADYGADPRAPPALHDCLSTIGEAVDQIRDSLKQMRQLGSTSSGSSSFRFQMSNVQTWMSAALTYEETCTDGFYNVADGPLKTDVLKRVEDVKKVTSNALALVNRVAEKGAL
;
A
#
# COMPACT_ATOMS: atom_id res chain seq x y z
N MET A 1 56.52 -5.19 -49.55
CA MET A 1 56.37 -4.74 -48.14
C MET A 1 55.24 -3.71 -47.93
N ASN A 2 54.24 -3.63 -48.84
CA ASN A 2 53.18 -2.58 -48.81
C ASN A 2 51.73 -3.10 -48.77
N THR A 3 51.47 -4.36 -49.10
CA THR A 3 50.10 -4.90 -49.17
C THR A 3 49.56 -5.33 -47.81
N THR A 4 50.41 -5.85 -46.93
CA THR A 4 50.03 -6.27 -45.57
C THR A 4 49.68 -5.11 -44.65
N LYS A 5 50.36 -3.95 -44.79
CA LYS A 5 50.04 -2.73 -44.02
C LYS A 5 48.69 -2.13 -44.39
N LEU A 6 48.32 -2.18 -45.68
CA LEU A 6 47.05 -1.62 -46.16
C LEU A 6 45.84 -2.43 -45.66
N MET A 7 45.96 -3.76 -45.62
CA MET A 7 44.90 -4.63 -45.09
C MET A 7 44.72 -4.47 -43.58
N THR A 8 45.80 -4.24 -42.81
CA THR A 8 45.70 -4.01 -41.36
C THR A 8 45.04 -2.67 -41.03
N THR A 9 45.31 -1.62 -41.81
CA THR A 9 44.63 -0.32 -41.63
C THR A 9 43.14 -0.37 -41.92
N HIS A 10 42.70 -1.11 -42.95
CA HIS A 10 41.27 -1.28 -43.22
C HIS A 10 40.55 -2.11 -42.14
N PHE A 11 41.22 -3.12 -41.59
CA PHE A 11 40.66 -3.93 -40.50
C PHE A 11 40.49 -3.12 -39.21
N LEU A 12 41.45 -2.27 -38.85
CA LEU A 12 41.39 -1.40 -37.66
C LEU A 12 40.28 -0.33 -37.77
N LEU A 13 40.09 0.26 -38.96
CA LEU A 13 39.02 1.24 -39.20
C LEU A 13 37.62 0.61 -39.13
N PHE A 14 37.47 -0.63 -39.59
CA PHE A 14 36.22 -1.37 -39.49
C PHE A 14 35.85 -1.71 -38.03
N GLN A 15 36.82 -2.12 -37.21
CA GLN A 15 36.60 -2.40 -35.78
C GLN A 15 36.20 -1.14 -34.99
N LEU A 16 36.78 0.03 -35.30
CA LEU A 16 36.43 1.31 -34.66
C LEU A 16 35.00 1.77 -35.02
N SER A 17 34.52 1.49 -36.23
CA SER A 17 33.14 1.83 -36.64
C SER A 17 32.07 1.01 -35.92
N LEU A 18 32.35 -0.26 -35.60
CA LEU A 18 31.42 -1.16 -34.92
C LEU A 18 31.25 -0.79 -33.43
N ILE A 19 32.32 -0.34 -32.77
CA ILE A 19 32.27 0.11 -31.37
C ILE A 19 31.41 1.38 -31.23
N SER A 20 31.47 2.29 -32.21
CA SER A 20 30.63 3.51 -32.19
C SER A 20 29.13 3.22 -32.39
N PHE A 21 28.77 2.10 -33.02
CA PHE A 21 27.37 1.70 -33.21
C PHE A 21 26.76 1.06 -31.95
N PHE A 22 27.57 0.39 -31.11
CA PHE A 22 27.13 -0.18 -29.83
C PHE A 22 26.89 0.87 -28.73
N PHE A 23 27.58 2.03 -28.78
CA PHE A 23 27.33 3.13 -27.85
C PHE A 23 26.08 3.97 -28.18
N LEU A 24 25.52 3.86 -29.39
CA LEU A 24 24.27 4.55 -29.78
C LEU A 24 22.99 3.80 -29.33
N PHE A 25 23.11 2.54 -28.92
CA PHE A 25 22.00 1.71 -28.45
C PHE A 25 22.12 1.30 -26.97
N HIS A 26 22.76 2.12 -26.14
CA HIS A 26 22.56 2.00 -24.70
C HIS A 26 21.26 2.72 -24.34
N PRO A 27 20.20 2.03 -23.87
CA PRO A 27 19.05 2.70 -23.31
C PRO A 27 19.54 3.54 -22.13
N THR A 28 19.45 4.86 -22.26
CA THR A 28 19.69 5.75 -21.14
C THR A 28 18.72 5.35 -20.04
N PRO A 29 19.16 5.14 -18.79
CA PRO A 29 18.25 5.00 -17.68
C PRO A 29 17.55 6.35 -17.55
N THR A 30 16.37 6.47 -18.16
CA THR A 30 15.50 7.62 -17.99
C THR A 30 15.13 7.63 -16.52
N VAL A 31 15.78 8.49 -15.74
CA VAL A 31 15.21 8.96 -14.47
C VAL A 31 13.95 9.70 -14.88
N GLY A 32 12.85 8.95 -14.96
CA GLY A 32 11.57 9.46 -15.38
C GLY A 32 11.19 10.61 -14.47
N SER A 33 10.95 11.79 -15.05
CA SER A 33 10.28 12.86 -14.34
C SER A 33 9.04 12.27 -13.66
N PRO A 34 8.76 12.57 -12.38
CA PRO A 34 7.57 12.06 -11.71
C PRO A 34 6.37 12.28 -12.62
N SER A 35 5.61 11.23 -12.93
CA SER A 35 4.34 11.43 -13.62
C SER A 35 3.48 12.36 -12.77
N ASN A 36 2.63 13.18 -13.40
CA ASN A 36 1.72 14.07 -12.69
C ASN A 36 0.98 13.33 -11.55
N ASP A 37 0.56 12.09 -11.82
CA ASP A 37 -0.07 11.21 -10.84
C ASP A 37 0.83 10.86 -9.64
N THR A 38 2.11 10.54 -9.83
CA THR A 38 3.02 10.27 -8.70
C THR A 38 3.27 11.52 -7.86
N TYR A 39 3.33 12.70 -8.48
CA TYR A 39 3.44 13.98 -7.76
C TYR A 39 2.15 14.28 -6.97
N PHE A 40 0.98 14.03 -7.57
CA PHE A 40 -0.31 14.14 -6.91
C PHE A 40 -0.43 13.19 -5.70
N ILE A 41 0.01 11.93 -5.84
CA ILE A 41 0.05 10.97 -4.72
C ILE A 41 0.94 11.51 -3.61
N ARG A 42 2.15 11.97 -3.93
CA ARG A 42 3.09 12.51 -2.93
C ARG A 42 2.49 13.69 -2.17
N THR A 43 1.90 14.63 -2.89
CA THR A 43 1.25 15.82 -2.31
C THR A 43 0.06 15.42 -1.44
N SER A 44 -0.76 14.47 -1.91
CA SER A 44 -1.91 13.97 -1.16
C SER A 44 -1.50 13.24 0.13
N CYS A 45 -0.43 12.45 0.06
CA CYS A 45 0.15 11.73 1.19
C CYS A 45 0.84 12.64 2.21
N GLY A 46 1.32 13.83 1.81
CA GLY A 46 2.06 14.77 2.68
C GLY A 46 1.28 15.35 3.88
N THR A 47 0.09 14.83 4.14
CA THR A 47 -0.86 15.33 5.14
C THR A 47 -1.52 14.18 5.92
N THR A 48 -1.14 12.95 5.60
CA THR A 48 -1.54 11.79 6.36
C THR A 48 -0.56 11.61 7.52
N LEU A 49 -0.94 10.81 8.53
CA LEU A 49 -0.08 10.57 9.69
C LEU A 49 1.23 9.86 9.33
N TYR A 50 1.23 9.03 8.28
CA TYR A 50 2.41 8.30 7.81
C TYR A 50 2.70 8.57 6.32
N PRO A 51 3.24 9.77 5.97
CA PRO A 51 3.39 10.20 4.57
C PRO A 51 4.24 9.27 3.70
N ASP A 52 5.37 8.80 4.22
CA ASP A 52 6.26 7.91 3.46
C ASP A 52 5.63 6.55 3.21
N VAL A 53 4.93 5.99 4.21
CA VAL A 53 4.18 4.74 4.06
C VAL A 53 3.05 4.91 3.05
N CYS A 54 2.36 6.06 3.08
CA CYS A 54 1.33 6.39 2.09
C CYS A 54 1.92 6.42 0.68
N TYR A 55 2.98 7.20 0.46
CA TYR A 55 3.56 7.35 -0.88
C TYR A 55 4.14 6.03 -1.42
N THR A 56 4.94 5.34 -0.62
CA THR A 56 5.59 4.08 -1.03
C THR A 56 4.58 2.98 -1.32
N SER A 57 3.47 2.93 -0.57
CA SER A 57 2.41 1.95 -0.80
C SER A 57 1.51 2.26 -2.00
N LEU A 58 1.37 3.53 -2.40
CA LEU A 58 0.42 3.96 -3.44
C LEU A 58 1.07 4.32 -4.78
N SER A 59 2.33 4.74 -4.81
CA SER A 59 3.01 5.25 -6.02
C SER A 59 2.99 4.28 -7.20
N ARG A 60 3.07 2.96 -6.95
CA ARG A 60 2.95 1.92 -7.99
C ARG A 60 1.60 1.86 -8.68
N TYR A 61 0.57 2.52 -8.13
CA TYR A 61 -0.78 2.58 -8.67
C TYR A 61 -1.09 3.93 -9.33
N ALA A 62 -0.07 4.75 -9.61
CA ALA A 62 -0.22 6.10 -10.16
C ALA A 62 -1.17 6.18 -11.38
N SER A 63 -1.05 5.24 -12.33
CA SER A 63 -1.91 5.20 -13.52
C SER A 63 -3.39 4.96 -13.22
N ALA A 64 -3.72 4.33 -12.09
CA ALA A 64 -5.09 4.11 -11.63
C ALA A 64 -5.66 5.31 -10.85
N VAL A 65 -4.79 6.20 -10.35
CA VAL A 65 -5.20 7.38 -9.57
C VAL A 65 -5.66 8.51 -10.47
N GLN A 66 -4.98 8.76 -11.59
CA GLN A 66 -5.39 9.78 -12.59
C GLN A 66 -5.64 11.17 -11.98
N ASN A 67 -4.78 11.62 -11.06
CA ASN A 67 -4.91 12.86 -10.29
C ASN A 67 -6.27 13.07 -9.58
N ASN A 68 -7.02 11.99 -9.33
CA ASN A 68 -8.36 12.06 -8.76
C ASN A 68 -8.33 11.65 -7.26
N PRO A 69 -8.80 12.50 -6.33
CA PRO A 69 -8.81 12.19 -4.89
C PRO A 69 -9.65 10.96 -4.52
N ALA A 70 -10.82 10.77 -5.14
CA ALA A 70 -11.68 9.62 -4.89
C ALA A 70 -11.05 8.32 -5.41
N HIS A 71 -10.37 8.37 -6.56
CA HIS A 71 -9.58 7.25 -7.07
C HIS A 71 -8.42 6.92 -6.14
N LEU A 72 -7.69 7.92 -5.64
CA LEU A 72 -6.62 7.73 -4.68
C LEU A 72 -7.11 7.08 -3.39
N ALA A 73 -8.20 7.58 -2.81
CA ALA A 73 -8.80 6.99 -1.62
C ALA A 73 -9.25 5.54 -1.85
N LYS A 74 -9.89 5.26 -3.00
CA LYS A 74 -10.30 3.89 -3.40
C LYS A 74 -9.10 2.94 -3.52
N VAL A 75 -8.00 3.40 -4.14
CA VAL A 75 -6.75 2.62 -4.23
C VAL A 75 -6.17 2.39 -2.83
N ALA A 76 -6.15 3.40 -1.97
CA ALA A 76 -5.64 3.29 -0.61
C ALA A 76 -6.42 2.26 0.22
N ILE A 77 -7.75 2.30 0.19
CA ILE A 77 -8.60 1.28 0.84
C ILE A 77 -8.30 -0.12 0.27
N GLY A 78 -8.12 -0.24 -1.05
CA GLY A 78 -7.75 -1.50 -1.69
C GLY A 78 -6.40 -2.05 -1.21
N VAL A 79 -5.40 -1.19 -1.01
CA VAL A 79 -4.11 -1.57 -0.45
C VAL A 79 -4.25 -2.01 1.01
N SER A 80 -5.01 -1.26 1.83
CA SER A 80 -5.28 -1.63 3.22
C SER A 80 -5.98 -2.99 3.32
N LEU A 81 -7.00 -3.24 2.49
CA LEU A 81 -7.70 -4.52 2.44
C LEU A 81 -6.75 -5.67 2.12
N ALA A 82 -5.87 -5.47 1.14
CA ALA A 82 -4.90 -6.50 0.75
C ALA A 82 -3.88 -6.77 1.86
N ARG A 83 -3.48 -5.77 2.65
CA ARG A 83 -2.57 -5.95 3.80
C ARG A 83 -3.28 -6.64 4.97
N ALA A 84 -4.47 -6.20 5.32
CA ALA A 84 -5.27 -6.78 6.40
C ALA A 84 -5.59 -8.26 6.14
N ARG A 85 -5.94 -8.63 4.89
CA ARG A 85 -6.15 -10.03 4.51
C ARG A 85 -4.89 -10.88 4.66
N ARG A 86 -3.75 -10.40 4.17
CA ARG A 86 -2.47 -11.10 4.35
C ARG A 86 -2.11 -11.28 5.82
N LEU A 87 -2.46 -10.30 6.66
CA LEU A 87 -2.26 -10.39 8.10
C LEU A 87 -3.17 -11.46 8.71
N ALA A 88 -4.46 -11.48 8.36
CA ALA A 88 -5.39 -12.52 8.80
C ALA A 88 -4.93 -13.92 8.39
N ASP A 89 -4.48 -14.09 7.14
CA ASP A 89 -3.94 -15.36 6.64
C ASP A 89 -2.70 -15.79 7.43
N TYR A 90 -1.80 -14.84 7.71
CA TYR A 90 -0.63 -15.09 8.53
C TYR A 90 -1.01 -15.54 9.94
N PHE A 91 -1.93 -14.82 10.60
CA PHE A 91 -2.43 -15.18 11.92
C PHE A 91 -3.15 -16.53 11.94
N SER A 92 -3.95 -16.85 10.92
CA SER A 92 -4.57 -18.17 10.79
C SER A 92 -3.53 -19.30 10.65
N ASN A 93 -2.39 -19.02 10.03
CA ASN A 93 -1.30 -19.99 9.91
C ASN A 93 -0.55 -20.18 11.23
N ILE A 94 -0.16 -19.08 11.90
CA ILE A 94 0.57 -19.17 13.16
C ILE A 94 -0.32 -19.65 14.31
N SER A 95 -1.65 -19.40 14.26
CA SER A 95 -2.63 -19.91 15.23
C SER A 95 -2.87 -21.43 15.12
N ARG A 96 -2.22 -22.13 14.19
CA ARG A 96 -2.26 -23.59 14.07
C ARG A 96 -0.96 -24.24 14.55
N GLN A 97 0.05 -23.44 14.89
CA GLN A 97 1.33 -23.95 15.35
C GLN A 97 1.19 -24.47 16.79
N ALA A 98 2.05 -25.43 17.15
CA ALA A 98 2.04 -26.04 18.48
C ALA A 98 2.84 -25.26 19.52
N ASP A 99 3.73 -24.36 19.08
CA ASP A 99 4.64 -23.61 19.94
C ASP A 99 4.35 -22.11 19.88
N TYR A 100 3.78 -21.58 20.96
CA TYR A 100 3.55 -20.14 21.16
C TYR A 100 4.56 -19.52 22.15
N GLY A 101 5.63 -20.24 22.45
CA GLY A 101 6.51 -19.98 23.57
C GLY A 101 5.90 -20.45 24.90
N ALA A 102 6.51 -20.00 26.00
CA ALA A 102 6.17 -20.47 27.34
C ALA A 102 4.96 -19.76 27.99
N ASP A 103 4.45 -18.68 27.41
CA ASP A 103 3.35 -17.92 28.00
C ASP A 103 1.98 -18.48 27.57
N PRO A 104 1.19 -19.06 28.50
CA PRO A 104 -0.11 -19.63 28.18
C PRO A 104 -1.15 -18.60 27.72
N ARG A 105 -0.88 -17.29 27.87
CA ARG A 105 -1.76 -16.21 27.42
C ARG A 105 -1.57 -15.86 25.94
N ALA A 106 -0.46 -16.27 25.33
CA ALA A 106 -0.17 -15.94 23.94
C ALA A 106 -1.12 -16.61 22.92
N PRO A 107 -1.48 -17.91 23.03
CA PRO A 107 -2.44 -18.52 22.12
C PRO A 107 -3.83 -17.84 22.11
N PRO A 108 -4.52 -17.62 23.26
CA PRO A 108 -5.82 -16.95 23.23
C PRO A 108 -5.72 -15.50 22.72
N ALA A 109 -4.68 -14.74 23.11
CA ALA A 109 -4.48 -13.38 22.59
C ALA A 109 -4.32 -13.35 21.06
N LEU A 110 -3.63 -14.34 20.47
CA LEU A 110 -3.50 -14.46 19.04
C LEU A 110 -4.83 -14.85 18.35
N HIS A 111 -5.61 -15.75 18.95
CA HIS A 111 -6.94 -16.09 18.43
C HIS A 111 -7.90 -14.89 18.47
N ASP A 112 -7.90 -14.12 19.56
CA ASP A 112 -8.69 -12.90 19.68
C ASP A 112 -8.23 -11.86 18.65
N CYS A 113 -6.92 -11.67 18.50
CA CYS A 113 -6.37 -10.77 17.48
C CYS A 113 -6.72 -11.22 16.06
N LEU A 114 -6.68 -12.52 15.74
CA LEU A 114 -7.15 -13.02 14.44
C LEU A 114 -8.62 -12.67 14.20
N SER A 115 -9.47 -12.80 15.21
CA SER A 115 -10.89 -12.44 15.14
C SER A 115 -11.07 -10.94 14.84
N THR A 116 -10.40 -10.05 15.60
CA THR A 116 -10.54 -8.60 15.39
C THR A 116 -9.94 -8.16 14.05
N ILE A 117 -8.82 -8.74 13.60
CA ILE A 117 -8.31 -8.46 12.25
C ILE A 117 -9.28 -8.96 11.17
N GLY A 118 -10.00 -10.05 11.40
CA GLY A 118 -11.11 -10.49 10.54
C GLY A 118 -12.21 -9.44 10.42
N GLU A 119 -12.63 -8.85 11.54
CA GLU A 119 -13.59 -7.73 11.55
C GLU A 119 -13.04 -6.51 10.81
N ALA A 120 -11.76 -6.15 11.01
CA ALA A 120 -11.12 -5.06 10.28
C ALA A 120 -11.15 -5.30 8.75
N VAL A 121 -10.87 -6.53 8.30
CA VAL A 121 -10.96 -6.90 6.88
C VAL A 121 -12.37 -6.65 6.33
N ASP A 122 -13.40 -6.99 7.08
CA ASP A 122 -14.79 -6.84 6.67
C ASP A 122 -15.21 -5.37 6.58
N GLN A 123 -14.83 -4.56 7.57
CA GLN A 123 -15.07 -3.11 7.55
C GLN A 123 -14.35 -2.43 6.36
N ILE A 124 -13.09 -2.78 6.08
CA ILE A 124 -12.34 -2.24 4.93
C ILE A 124 -12.96 -2.70 3.60
N ARG A 125 -13.44 -3.95 3.52
CA ARG A 125 -14.13 -4.49 2.33
C ARG A 125 -15.39 -3.71 2.03
N ASP A 126 -16.21 -3.45 3.05
CA ASP A 126 -17.48 -2.73 2.90
C ASP A 126 -17.24 -1.27 2.52
N SER A 127 -16.20 -0.65 3.11
CA SER A 127 -15.69 0.67 2.71
C SER A 127 -15.35 0.73 1.22
N LEU A 128 -14.61 -0.28 0.73
CA LEU A 128 -14.23 -0.35 -0.69
C LEU A 128 -15.44 -0.55 -1.60
N LYS A 129 -16.41 -1.37 -1.17
CA LYS A 129 -17.65 -1.61 -1.91
C LYS A 129 -18.46 -0.32 -2.04
N GLN A 130 -18.63 0.42 -0.96
CA GLN A 130 -19.34 1.70 -0.96
C GLN A 130 -18.63 2.75 -1.83
N MET A 131 -17.30 2.85 -1.74
CA MET A 131 -16.52 3.76 -2.60
C MET A 131 -16.67 3.46 -4.09
N ARG A 132 -16.87 2.20 -4.48
CA ARG A 132 -17.15 1.82 -5.88
C ARG A 132 -18.54 2.23 -6.35
N GLN A 133 -19.51 2.33 -5.44
CA GLN A 133 -20.88 2.73 -5.75
C GLN A 133 -21.05 4.25 -5.88
N LEU A 134 -20.15 5.03 -5.26
CA LEU A 134 -20.18 6.49 -5.31
C LEU A 134 -20.01 7.07 -6.73
N GLY A 135 -19.33 6.36 -7.64
CA GLY A 135 -19.13 6.82 -9.03
C GLY A 135 -20.43 7.01 -9.82
N SER A 136 -21.56 6.48 -9.33
CA SER A 136 -22.88 6.64 -9.92
C SER A 136 -23.74 7.72 -9.24
N THR A 137 -23.23 8.39 -8.21
CA THR A 137 -23.97 9.37 -7.40
C THR A 137 -23.46 10.79 -7.67
N SER A 138 -24.36 11.77 -7.78
CA SER A 138 -23.96 13.17 -7.93
C SER A 138 -23.18 13.67 -6.72
N SER A 139 -22.00 14.25 -6.95
CA SER A 139 -21.16 14.89 -5.93
C SER A 139 -21.97 15.88 -5.10
N GLY A 140 -21.73 15.90 -3.78
CA GLY A 140 -22.37 16.84 -2.86
C GLY A 140 -23.84 16.55 -2.53
N SER A 141 -24.47 15.54 -3.14
CA SER A 141 -25.83 15.12 -2.77
C SER A 141 -25.89 14.59 -1.34
N SER A 142 -27.08 14.61 -0.73
CA SER A 142 -27.32 13.99 0.59
C SER A 142 -26.96 12.50 0.58
N SER A 143 -27.25 11.81 -0.52
CA SER A 143 -26.87 10.41 -0.75
C SER A 143 -25.35 10.22 -0.76
N PHE A 144 -24.60 11.07 -1.47
CA PHE A 144 -23.13 11.03 -1.46
C PHE A 144 -22.58 11.22 -0.04
N ARG A 145 -23.07 12.23 0.69
CA ARG A 145 -22.63 12.53 2.06
C ARG A 145 -22.88 11.36 3.01
N PHE A 146 -24.06 10.75 2.93
CA PHE A 146 -24.42 9.59 3.74
C PHE A 146 -23.53 8.39 3.43
N GLN A 147 -23.38 8.04 2.15
CA GLN A 147 -22.51 6.93 1.74
C GLN A 147 -21.05 7.16 2.14
N MET A 148 -20.53 8.38 2.01
CA MET A 148 -19.18 8.72 2.45
C MET A 148 -19.03 8.58 3.97
N SER A 149 -20.04 8.98 4.75
CA SER A 149 -20.03 8.83 6.21
C SER A 149 -19.97 7.36 6.65
N ASN A 150 -20.56 6.44 5.88
CA ASN A 150 -20.41 5.01 6.12
C ASN A 150 -18.95 4.56 5.89
N VAL A 151 -18.32 4.99 4.79
CA VAL A 151 -16.90 4.68 4.51
C VAL A 151 -16.00 5.18 5.64
N GLN A 152 -16.22 6.41 6.13
CA GLN A 152 -15.45 6.97 7.25
C GLN A 152 -15.65 6.16 8.53
N THR A 153 -16.89 5.76 8.82
CA THR A 153 -17.24 4.98 10.02
C THR A 153 -16.57 3.61 9.98
N TRP A 154 -16.71 2.87 8.89
CA TRP A 154 -16.13 1.53 8.76
C TRP A 154 -14.60 1.56 8.74
N MET A 155 -13.98 2.51 8.05
CA MET A 155 -12.51 2.66 8.09
C MET A 155 -12.00 3.03 9.49
N SER A 156 -12.77 3.81 10.25
CA SER A 156 -12.44 4.10 11.67
C SER A 156 -12.61 2.87 12.55
N ALA A 157 -13.68 2.09 12.33
CA ALA A 157 -13.90 0.83 13.03
C ALA A 157 -12.78 -0.19 12.75
N ALA A 158 -12.29 -0.27 11.51
CA ALA A 158 -11.15 -1.11 11.15
C ALA A 158 -9.90 -0.78 11.99
N LEU A 159 -9.58 0.51 12.14
CA LEU A 159 -8.47 0.94 13.01
C LEU A 159 -8.69 0.55 14.47
N THR A 160 -9.92 0.68 14.98
CA THR A 160 -10.25 0.25 16.35
C THR A 160 -10.02 -1.24 16.52
N TYR A 161 -10.43 -2.08 15.57
CA TYR A 161 -10.20 -3.53 15.64
C TYR A 161 -8.72 -3.92 15.55
N GLU A 162 -7.95 -3.20 14.73
CA GLU A 162 -6.49 -3.35 14.67
C GLU A 162 -5.84 -2.94 16.01
N GLU A 163 -6.33 -1.89 16.68
CA GLU A 163 -5.88 -1.48 18.03
C GLU A 163 -6.27 -2.52 19.09
N THR A 164 -7.51 -3.04 19.05
CA THR A 164 -7.95 -4.09 19.98
C THR A 164 -7.07 -5.34 19.88
N CYS A 165 -6.59 -5.69 18.67
CA CYS A 165 -5.61 -6.76 18.55
C CYS A 165 -4.33 -6.43 19.34
N THR A 166 -3.76 -5.22 19.19
CA THR A 166 -2.53 -4.86 19.88
C THR A 166 -2.70 -4.80 21.40
N ASP A 167 -3.85 -4.30 21.87
CA ASP A 167 -4.21 -4.25 23.30
C ASP A 167 -4.36 -5.65 23.90
N GLY A 168 -4.85 -6.63 23.13
CA GLY A 168 -4.98 -8.03 23.57
C GLY A 168 -3.65 -8.67 24.00
N PHE A 169 -2.52 -8.13 23.54
CA PHE A 169 -1.18 -8.59 23.91
C PHE A 169 -0.57 -7.85 25.10
N TYR A 170 -1.27 -6.89 25.72
CA TYR A 170 -0.73 -6.07 26.83
C TYR A 170 -0.14 -6.92 27.95
N ASN A 171 -0.87 -7.96 28.37
CA ASN A 171 -0.44 -8.84 29.45
C ASN A 171 0.49 -9.97 28.97
N VAL A 172 0.61 -10.26 27.68
CA VAL A 172 1.47 -11.33 27.17
C VAL A 172 2.94 -10.95 27.39
N ALA A 173 3.75 -11.89 27.88
CA ALA A 173 5.17 -11.70 28.09
C ALA A 173 5.87 -11.31 26.79
N ASP A 174 6.91 -10.48 26.90
CA ASP A 174 7.69 -10.10 25.73
C ASP A 174 8.42 -11.32 25.16
N GLY A 175 8.39 -11.44 23.83
CA GLY A 175 8.96 -12.57 23.14
C GLY A 175 8.75 -12.46 21.62
N PRO A 176 9.38 -13.34 20.84
CA PRO A 176 9.39 -13.24 19.38
C PRO A 176 7.98 -13.19 18.76
N LEU A 177 7.04 -13.97 19.29
CA LEU A 177 5.66 -14.00 18.82
C LEU A 177 4.96 -12.64 19.01
N LYS A 178 4.96 -12.09 20.23
CA LYS A 178 4.36 -10.79 20.54
C LYS A 178 4.99 -9.68 19.69
N THR A 179 6.31 -9.66 19.58
CA THR A 179 7.02 -8.65 18.78
C THR A 179 6.64 -8.72 17.30
N ASP A 180 6.58 -9.91 16.71
CA ASP A 180 6.22 -10.08 15.31
C ASP A 180 4.75 -9.74 15.04
N VAL A 181 3.83 -10.19 15.89
CA VAL A 181 2.39 -9.86 15.79
C VAL A 181 2.17 -8.35 15.87
N LEU A 182 2.66 -7.70 16.92
CA LEU A 182 2.46 -6.26 17.13
C LEU A 182 3.05 -5.43 15.99
N LYS A 183 4.24 -5.79 15.51
CA LYS A 183 4.88 -5.11 14.37
C LYS A 183 4.03 -5.21 13.10
N ARG A 184 3.51 -6.40 12.78
CA ARG A 184 2.72 -6.60 11.57
C ARG A 184 1.38 -5.87 11.63
N VAL A 185 0.73 -5.85 12.79
CA VAL A 185 -0.52 -5.10 12.99
C VAL A 185 -0.26 -3.61 12.82
N GLU A 186 0.81 -3.09 13.40
CA GLU A 186 1.21 -1.69 13.26
C GLU A 186 1.48 -1.29 11.79
N ASP A 187 2.08 -2.18 11.00
CA ASP A 187 2.28 -1.94 9.56
C ASP A 187 0.97 -1.91 8.75
N VAL A 188 -0.08 -2.58 9.22
CA VAL A 188 -1.44 -2.48 8.65
C VAL A 188 -2.13 -1.21 9.13
N LYS A 189 -2.10 -0.90 10.44
CA LYS A 189 -2.65 0.33 11.03
C LYS A 189 -2.19 1.57 10.29
N LYS A 190 -0.91 1.64 9.93
CA LYS A 190 -0.36 2.77 9.17
C LYS A 190 -1.02 2.97 7.81
N VAL A 191 -1.26 1.89 7.04
CA VAL A 191 -1.94 2.04 5.74
C VAL A 191 -3.44 2.27 5.89
N THR A 192 -4.10 1.64 6.87
CA THR A 192 -5.51 1.87 7.18
C THR A 192 -5.74 3.33 7.59
N SER A 193 -4.87 3.87 8.44
CA SER A 193 -4.87 5.26 8.89
C SER A 193 -4.69 6.25 7.74
N ASN A 194 -3.70 6.00 6.87
CA ASN A 194 -3.50 6.81 5.67
C ASN A 194 -4.71 6.75 4.71
N ALA A 195 -5.32 5.58 4.53
CA ALA A 195 -6.50 5.43 3.70
C ALA A 195 -7.69 6.21 4.28
N LEU A 196 -7.95 6.14 5.59
CA LEU A 196 -8.98 6.94 6.25
C LEU A 196 -8.73 8.45 6.09
N ALA A 197 -7.48 8.91 6.24
CA ALA A 197 -7.15 10.31 6.03
C ALA A 197 -7.46 10.79 4.59
N LEU A 198 -7.19 9.96 3.59
CA LEU A 198 -7.54 10.24 2.19
C LEU A 198 -9.05 10.23 1.96
N VAL A 199 -9.80 9.32 2.59
CA VAL A 199 -11.28 9.31 2.57
C VAL A 199 -11.85 10.59 3.17
N ASN A 200 -11.35 11.02 4.33
CA ASN A 200 -11.80 12.25 4.99
C ASN A 200 -11.66 13.48 4.09
N ARG A 201 -10.57 13.56 3.32
CA ARG A 201 -10.34 14.64 2.35
C ARG A 201 -11.35 14.65 1.21
N VAL A 202 -11.75 13.47 0.73
CA VAL A 202 -12.80 13.35 -0.30
C VAL A 202 -14.13 13.83 0.28
N ALA A 203 -14.43 13.46 1.52
CA ALA A 203 -15.64 13.88 2.23
C ALA A 203 -15.71 15.41 2.42
N GLU A 204 -14.61 16.03 2.85
CA GLU A 204 -14.50 17.49 3.08
C GLU A 204 -14.66 18.30 1.79
N LYS A 205 -14.02 17.86 0.70
CA LYS A 205 -14.01 18.60 -0.57
C LYS A 205 -15.23 18.31 -1.44
N GLY A 206 -15.97 17.23 -1.17
CA GLY A 206 -17.06 16.75 -2.04
C GLY A 206 -16.59 16.41 -3.46
N ALA A 207 -15.30 16.12 -3.64
CA ALA A 207 -14.68 15.91 -4.94
C ALA A 207 -14.74 14.42 -5.32
N LEU A 208 -15.55 14.08 -6.32
CA LEU A 208 -15.51 12.79 -7.02
C LEU A 208 -14.55 12.81 -8.20
#